data_AF-A0AAN7CI51-F1
#
_entry.id   AF-A0AAN7CI51-F1
#
_cell.length_a   1.000
_cell.length_b   1.000
_cell.length_c   1.000
_cell.angle_alpha   90.00
_cell.angle_beta   90.00
_cell.angle_gamma   90.00
#
_symmetry.space_group_name_H-M   'P 1'
#
loop_
_entity.id
_entity.type
_entity.pdbx_description
1 polymer ?
#
loop_
_entity_poly.entity_id
_entity_poly.type
_entity_poly.pdbx_seq_one_letter_code
_entity_poly.pdbx_strand_id
1 'polypeptide(L)'
;MRRAASPGESDRQRTAKVLRALQDLQSASGHEYTILKISEPISSAVPSHDNNHNNNNDAANAVTRTSDVSTSSLDAPTPASLEADLAHYKELFAKLRFSYVEQVTKEKFIRAIVGDPPLIVTPQENADLEASNAAAKATLKALKTEVAGMVSDLEARGRDLAGRYEKVRAETALLEKLPGKIAALEKRVTELKAAQQLPPDAKPEMHLPLGKTLALVDEKRRELAGLDRQLELLGAQVPRKRKEMERLRAEVAALENRKANSTAAAREAKRRRENAQGGVEDELEARGRWYRASEMVLRQVLDLQG
;
A
#
# COMPACT_ATOMS: atom_id res chain seq x y z
N MET A 1 15.28 11.89 -31.04
CA MET A 1 14.52 12.30 -29.83
C MET A 1 14.90 11.37 -28.68
N ARG A 2 15.69 11.86 -27.73
CA ARG A 2 16.09 11.10 -26.54
C ARG A 2 14.86 10.92 -25.65
N ARG A 3 14.39 9.69 -25.46
CA ARG A 3 13.41 9.35 -24.42
C ARG A 3 13.99 9.84 -23.09
N ALA A 4 13.36 10.82 -22.46
CA ALA A 4 13.68 11.20 -21.09
C ALA A 4 13.49 9.95 -20.23
N ALA A 5 14.53 9.56 -19.49
CA ALA A 5 14.47 8.48 -18.53
C ALA A 5 13.28 8.73 -17.60
N SER A 6 12.46 7.70 -17.36
CA SER A 6 11.35 7.79 -16.40
C SER A 6 11.93 8.21 -15.03
N PRO A 7 11.28 9.13 -14.29
CA PRO A 7 11.80 9.61 -13.00
C PRO A 7 12.11 8.47 -12.00
N GLY A 8 11.41 7.32 -12.10
CA GLY A 8 11.70 6.13 -11.27
C GLY A 8 13.01 5.41 -11.60
N GLU A 9 13.54 5.57 -12.81
CA GLU A 9 14.77 4.89 -13.26
C GLU A 9 16.02 5.61 -12.74
N SER A 10 15.98 6.95 -12.68
CA SER A 10 17.05 7.74 -12.04
C SER A 10 17.14 7.49 -10.53
N ASP A 11 16.01 7.30 -9.86
CA ASP A 11 16.00 7.08 -8.41
C ASP A 11 16.48 5.66 -8.05
N ARG A 12 16.13 4.64 -8.86
CA ARG A 12 16.70 3.29 -8.73
C ARG A 12 18.21 3.24 -8.93
N GLN A 13 18.72 3.99 -9.90
CA GLN A 13 20.17 4.08 -10.12
C GLN A 13 20.86 4.78 -8.95
N ARG A 14 20.23 5.78 -8.34
CA ARG A 14 20.74 6.43 -7.12
C ARG A 14 20.74 5.48 -5.94
N THR A 15 19.64 4.77 -5.67
CA THR A 15 19.59 3.80 -4.55
C THR A 15 20.62 2.68 -4.73
N ALA A 16 20.80 2.16 -5.95
CA ALA A 16 21.79 1.13 -6.24
C ALA A 16 23.24 1.64 -6.07
N LYS A 17 23.53 2.89 -6.46
CA LYS A 17 24.84 3.52 -6.22
C LYS A 17 25.12 3.70 -4.73
N VAL A 18 24.12 4.14 -3.96
CA VAL A 18 24.23 4.33 -2.51
C VAL A 18 24.43 2.99 -1.80
N LEU A 19 23.66 1.96 -2.15
CA LEU A 19 23.84 0.61 -1.58
C LEU A 19 25.22 0.04 -1.88
N ARG A 20 25.73 0.19 -3.11
CA ARG A 20 27.10 -0.23 -3.45
C ARG A 20 28.15 0.51 -2.63
N ALA A 21 28.03 1.84 -2.54
CA ALA A 21 28.96 2.64 -1.74
C ALA A 21 28.92 2.25 -0.25
N LEU A 22 27.74 1.95 0.31
CA LEU A 22 27.58 1.46 1.68
C LEU A 22 28.19 0.06 1.86
N GLN A 23 27.99 -0.84 0.89
CA GLN A 23 28.53 -2.19 0.91
C GLN A 23 30.06 -2.19 0.77
N ASP A 24 30.61 -1.30 -0.05
CA ASP A 24 32.06 -1.09 -0.20
C ASP A 24 32.65 -0.53 1.11
N LEU A 25 31.98 0.44 1.75
CA LEU A 25 32.36 0.96 3.06
C LEU A 25 32.28 -0.11 4.16
N GLN A 26 31.25 -0.96 4.15
CA GLN A 26 31.06 -2.02 5.12
C GLN A 26 32.06 -3.18 4.92
N SER A 27 32.44 -3.46 3.67
CA SER A 27 33.46 -4.47 3.33
C SER A 27 34.87 -3.96 3.60
N ALA A 28 35.14 -2.68 3.32
CA ALA A 28 36.40 -2.03 3.68
C ALA A 28 36.57 -1.85 5.20
N SER A 29 35.46 -1.72 5.93
CA SER A 29 35.42 -1.71 7.40
C SER A 29 35.15 -3.08 8.02
N GLY A 30 35.47 -4.18 7.32
CA GLY A 30 35.33 -5.57 7.78
C GLY A 30 36.05 -5.91 9.11
N HIS A 31 36.68 -4.92 9.74
CA HIS A 31 37.00 -4.94 11.16
C HIS A 31 35.81 -4.40 11.95
N GLU A 32 34.92 -5.29 12.39
CA GLU A 32 34.04 -4.97 13.52
C GLU A 32 34.92 -4.55 14.70
N TYR A 33 35.09 -3.24 14.90
CA TYR A 33 35.81 -2.64 16.01
C TYR A 33 35.01 -2.86 17.29
N THR A 34 34.99 -4.09 17.75
CA THR A 34 34.46 -4.46 19.05
C THR A 34 35.56 -4.18 20.06
N ILE A 35 35.21 -3.62 21.22
CA ILE A 35 36.15 -3.35 22.33
C ILE A 35 37.04 -4.59 22.59
N LEU A 36 36.47 -5.79 22.40
CA LEU A 36 37.13 -7.09 22.50
C LEU A 36 38.32 -7.28 21.54
N LYS A 37 38.23 -6.82 20.28
CA LYS A 37 39.35 -6.90 19.31
C LYS A 37 40.43 -5.85 19.56
N ILE A 38 40.08 -4.74 20.24
CA ILE A 38 41.02 -3.70 20.62
C ILE A 38 41.77 -4.09 21.90
N SER A 39 41.15 -4.91 22.76
CA SER A 39 41.75 -5.45 23.99
C SER A 39 42.55 -6.74 23.79
N GLU A 40 42.57 -7.33 22.59
CA GLU A 40 43.49 -8.44 22.31
C GLU A 40 44.93 -7.94 22.45
N PRO A 41 45.81 -8.68 23.15
CA PRO A 41 47.18 -8.25 23.37
C PRO A 41 47.87 -8.07 22.01
N ILE A 42 48.57 -6.94 21.82
CA ILE A 42 49.32 -6.63 20.59
C ILE A 42 50.28 -7.78 20.18
N SER A 43 50.68 -8.63 21.13
CA SER A 43 51.48 -9.83 20.90
C SER A 43 50.80 -10.93 20.06
N SER A 44 49.47 -11.04 20.01
CA SER A 44 48.77 -12.00 19.13
C SER A 44 48.64 -11.50 17.68
N ALA A 45 48.83 -10.19 17.45
CA ALA A 45 48.78 -9.57 16.13
C ALA A 45 50.13 -9.52 15.40
N VAL A 46 51.21 -10.01 16.02
CA VAL A 46 52.49 -10.23 15.33
C VAL A 46 52.43 -11.61 14.69
N PRO A 47 52.39 -11.75 13.35
CA PRO A 47 52.52 -13.05 12.74
C PRO A 47 53.88 -13.62 13.15
N SER A 48 53.87 -14.74 13.88
CA SER A 48 55.05 -15.58 14.08
C SER A 48 55.65 -15.86 12.71
N HIS A 49 56.72 -15.15 12.37
CA HIS A 49 57.53 -15.50 11.23
C HIS A 49 58.23 -16.81 11.63
N ASP A 50 57.78 -17.90 11.02
CA ASP A 50 58.41 -19.22 11.04
C ASP A 50 59.87 -19.09 10.60
N ASN A 51 60.77 -18.84 11.56
CA ASN A 51 62.18 -19.12 11.39
C ASN A 51 62.49 -20.41 12.13
N ASN A 52 62.23 -21.50 11.42
CA ASN A 52 62.76 -22.81 11.67
C ASN A 52 64.29 -22.74 11.70
N HIS A 53 64.86 -22.62 12.89
CA HIS A 53 66.26 -22.96 13.15
C HIS A 53 66.36 -23.84 14.39
N ASN A 54 66.54 -25.13 14.11
CA ASN A 54 67.20 -26.10 14.98
C ASN A 54 68.38 -25.45 15.72
N ASN A 55 68.34 -25.45 17.04
CA ASN A 55 69.31 -26.23 17.80
C ASN A 55 68.98 -26.31 19.29
N ASN A 56 69.29 -27.50 19.81
CA ASN A 56 69.07 -28.00 21.15
C ASN A 56 69.82 -27.24 22.25
N ASN A 57 69.30 -27.45 23.47
CA ASN A 57 69.92 -27.31 24.78
C ASN A 57 70.02 -25.89 25.34
N ASP A 58 69.07 -25.55 26.22
CA ASP A 58 69.35 -25.15 27.61
C ASP A 58 68.04 -24.93 28.37
N ALA A 59 67.39 -26.06 28.71
CA ALA A 59 66.27 -26.10 29.63
C ALA A 59 66.79 -26.24 31.07
N ALA A 60 67.41 -25.19 31.61
CA ALA A 60 67.62 -25.04 33.05
C ALA A 60 67.90 -23.56 33.38
N ASN A 61 67.15 -23.01 34.34
CA ASN A 61 67.26 -21.65 34.88
C ASN A 61 66.67 -20.50 34.03
N ALA A 62 65.36 -20.54 33.84
CA ALA A 62 64.57 -19.32 34.01
C ALA A 62 63.38 -19.65 34.91
N VAL A 63 63.56 -19.44 36.22
CA VAL A 63 62.43 -19.30 37.14
C VAL A 63 61.72 -18.01 36.74
N THR A 64 60.82 -18.13 35.78
CA THR A 64 59.76 -17.16 35.54
C THR A 64 58.92 -17.10 36.80
N ARG A 65 59.23 -16.13 37.67
CA ARG A 65 58.32 -15.66 38.71
C ARG A 65 57.11 -15.01 38.03
N THR A 66 56.25 -15.81 37.42
CA THR A 66 54.92 -15.38 37.00
C THR A 66 54.03 -15.49 38.21
N SER A 67 53.89 -14.40 38.97
CA SER A 67 52.76 -14.21 39.87
C SER A 67 51.51 -14.10 39.02
N ASP A 68 51.03 -15.25 38.58
CA ASP A 68 49.94 -15.38 37.62
C ASP A 68 48.61 -15.43 38.37
N VAL A 69 48.11 -14.25 38.70
CA VAL A 69 46.71 -14.00 39.10
C VAL A 69 45.93 -13.38 37.93
N SER A 70 46.60 -13.11 36.81
CA SER A 70 46.05 -12.36 35.67
C SER A 70 45.47 -13.26 34.57
N THR A 71 45.66 -14.58 34.63
CA THR A 71 45.13 -15.51 33.60
C THR A 71 43.71 -16.01 33.86
N SER A 72 43.12 -15.76 35.04
CA SER A 72 41.76 -16.24 35.35
C SER A 72 40.63 -15.42 34.73
N SER A 73 40.91 -14.28 34.09
CA SER A 73 39.89 -13.44 33.41
C SER A 73 39.91 -13.52 31.88
N LEU A 74 40.56 -14.55 31.32
CA LEU A 74 40.61 -14.77 29.87
C LEU A 74 39.41 -15.57 29.33
N ASP A 75 38.49 -16.00 30.18
CA ASP A 75 37.30 -16.74 29.76
C ASP A 75 36.23 -15.75 29.26
N ALA A 76 36.33 -15.39 27.98
CA ALA A 76 35.42 -14.53 27.22
C ALA A 76 35.08 -13.17 27.88
N PRO A 77 35.87 -12.11 27.61
CA PRO A 77 35.55 -10.77 28.13
C PRO A 77 34.15 -10.36 27.66
N THR A 78 33.22 -10.30 28.60
CA THR A 78 31.91 -9.70 28.38
C THR A 78 32.00 -8.24 28.81
N PRO A 79 31.19 -7.32 28.23
CA PRO A 79 31.24 -5.90 28.61
C PRO A 79 31.06 -5.67 30.13
N ALA A 80 30.30 -6.54 30.80
CA ALA A 80 30.08 -6.51 32.24
C ALA A 80 31.27 -7.07 33.04
N SER A 81 32.03 -8.05 32.52
CA SER A 81 33.22 -8.56 33.21
C SER A 81 34.39 -7.57 33.17
N LEU A 82 34.51 -6.78 32.10
CA LEU A 82 35.56 -5.76 31.97
C LEU A 82 35.45 -4.65 33.02
N GLU A 83 34.23 -4.24 33.38
CA GLU A 83 34.02 -3.25 34.44
C GLU A 83 34.42 -3.79 35.82
N ALA A 84 34.06 -5.05 36.11
CA ALA A 84 34.45 -5.74 37.33
C ALA A 84 35.97 -5.91 37.43
N ASP A 85 36.64 -6.27 36.33
CA ASP A 85 38.09 -6.40 36.26
C ASP A 85 38.79 -5.06 36.48
N LEU A 86 38.31 -3.98 35.85
CA LEU A 86 38.87 -2.64 36.06
C LEU A 86 38.73 -2.19 37.52
N ALA A 87 37.62 -2.51 38.18
CA ALA A 87 37.45 -2.24 39.60
C ALA A 87 38.43 -3.05 40.46
N HIS A 88 38.57 -4.34 40.17
CA HIS A 88 39.51 -5.24 40.85
C HIS A 88 40.97 -4.76 40.71
N TYR A 89 41.41 -4.43 39.49
CA TYR A 89 42.75 -3.92 39.24
C TYR A 89 43.01 -2.58 39.94
N LYS A 90 42.02 -1.67 39.95
CA LYS A 90 42.15 -0.40 40.70
C LYS A 90 42.41 -0.65 42.19
N GLU A 91 41.69 -1.60 42.79
CA GLU A 91 41.88 -1.95 44.20
C GLU A 91 43.24 -2.62 44.44
N LEU A 92 43.64 -3.58 43.59
CA LEU A 92 44.92 -4.27 43.66
C LEU A 92 46.09 -3.29 43.54
N PHE A 93 46.07 -2.41 42.54
CA PHE A 93 47.11 -1.40 42.36
C PHE A 93 47.12 -0.37 43.50
N ALA A 94 45.97 -0.01 44.06
CA ALA A 94 45.93 0.84 45.25
C ALA A 94 46.61 0.19 46.45
N LYS A 95 46.35 -1.10 46.70
CA LYS A 95 46.99 -1.91 47.75
C LYS A 95 48.49 -2.04 47.51
N LEU A 96 48.90 -2.35 46.29
CA LEU A 96 50.32 -2.47 45.92
C LEU A 96 51.05 -1.14 46.07
N ARG A 97 50.44 -0.03 45.64
CA ARG A 97 51.01 1.32 45.80
C ARG A 97 51.19 1.67 47.27
N PHE A 98 50.20 1.34 48.12
CA PHE A 98 50.29 1.57 49.57
C PHE A 98 51.45 0.77 50.18
N SER A 99 51.50 -0.54 49.92
CA SER A 99 52.57 -1.42 50.43
C SER A 99 53.96 -0.97 49.96
N TYR A 100 54.09 -0.56 48.70
CA TYR A 100 55.37 -0.09 48.14
C TYR A 100 55.82 1.22 48.78
N VAL A 101 54.93 2.21 48.89
CA VAL A 101 55.28 3.50 49.52
C VAL A 101 55.64 3.30 51.00
N GLU A 102 54.89 2.45 51.72
CA GLU A 102 55.21 2.10 53.10
C GLU A 102 56.58 1.42 53.22
N GLN A 103 56.89 0.45 52.35
CA GLN A 103 58.17 -0.23 52.39
C GLN A 103 59.35 0.69 52.07
N VAL A 104 59.23 1.50 51.01
CA VAL A 104 60.28 2.45 50.61
C VAL A 104 60.49 3.52 51.67
N THR A 105 59.43 4.00 52.33
CA THR A 105 59.55 4.97 53.41
C THR A 105 60.21 4.37 54.65
N LYS A 106 59.84 3.14 55.03
CA LYS A 106 60.52 2.40 56.11
C LYS A 106 62.00 2.20 55.82
N GLU A 107 62.36 1.77 54.61
CA GLU A 107 63.77 1.58 54.22
C GLU A 107 64.54 2.91 54.23
N LYS A 108 63.99 3.96 53.61
CA LYS A 108 64.63 5.29 53.60
C LYS A 108 64.82 5.84 55.01
N PHE A 109 63.85 5.64 55.91
CA PHE A 109 63.95 6.06 57.30
C PHE A 109 65.07 5.33 58.04
N ILE A 110 65.14 4.00 57.92
CA ILE A 110 66.21 3.20 58.53
C ILE A 110 67.57 3.64 57.97
N ARG A 111 67.69 3.83 56.65
CA ARG A 111 68.93 4.27 56.02
C ARG A 111 69.33 5.69 56.45
N ALA A 112 68.38 6.59 56.68
CA ALA A 112 68.65 7.94 57.16
C ALA A 112 69.18 7.99 58.60
N ILE A 113 68.74 7.05 59.45
CA ILE A 113 69.18 6.94 60.85
C ILE A 113 70.50 6.17 60.98
N VAL A 114 70.67 5.11 60.18
CA VAL A 114 71.82 4.19 60.26
C VAL A 114 72.97 4.62 59.33
N GLY A 115 72.72 5.50 58.36
CA GLY A 115 73.73 6.01 57.44
C GLY A 115 74.73 6.95 58.14
N ASP A 116 75.98 6.89 57.71
CA ASP A 116 77.06 7.75 58.20
C ASP A 116 77.54 8.67 57.04
N PRO A 117 77.31 10.00 57.09
CA PRO A 117 76.72 10.78 58.18
C PRO A 117 75.18 10.72 58.22
N PRO A 118 74.56 10.87 59.42
CA PRO A 118 73.11 10.82 59.58
C PRO A 118 72.43 11.96 58.85
N LEU A 119 71.35 11.66 58.12
CA LEU A 119 70.61 12.65 57.36
C LEU A 119 69.65 13.42 58.29
N ILE A 120 70.04 14.62 58.70
CA ILE A 120 69.20 15.53 59.50
C ILE A 120 68.44 16.44 58.54
N VAL A 121 67.14 16.18 58.39
CA VAL A 121 66.26 17.03 57.58
C VAL A 121 66.05 18.36 58.29
N THR A 122 66.41 19.47 57.62
CA THR A 122 66.21 20.80 58.19
C THR A 122 64.76 21.26 58.05
N PRO A 123 64.24 22.10 58.97
CA PRO A 123 62.89 22.66 58.83
C PRO A 123 62.69 23.44 57.52
N GLN A 124 63.76 24.04 56.99
CA GLN A 124 63.74 24.75 55.70
C GLN A 124 63.56 23.79 54.52
N GLU A 125 64.29 22.67 54.49
CA GLU A 125 64.13 21.64 53.46
C GLU A 125 62.70 21.06 53.45
N ASN A 126 62.10 20.89 54.63
CA ASN A 126 60.70 20.47 54.73
C ASN A 126 59.75 21.52 54.14
N ALA A 127 59.95 22.81 54.44
CA ALA A 127 59.14 23.89 53.87
C ALA A 127 59.25 23.95 52.34
N ASP A 128 60.46 23.79 51.80
CA ASP A 128 60.70 23.79 50.35
C ASP A 128 60.07 22.57 49.66
N LEU A 129 60.15 21.38 50.28
CA LEU A 129 59.49 20.16 49.80
C LEU A 129 57.96 20.23 49.89
N GLU A 130 57.42 20.87 50.92
CA GLU A 130 55.98 21.12 51.05
C GLU A 130 55.48 22.06 49.95
N ALA A 131 56.23 23.14 49.66
CA ALA A 131 55.91 24.06 48.58
C ALA A 131 55.94 23.37 47.20
N SER A 132 56.98 22.58 46.93
CA SER A 132 57.10 21.80 45.68
C SER A 132 55.99 20.76 45.55
N ASN A 133 55.67 20.03 46.62
CA ASN A 133 54.55 19.08 46.63
C ASN A 133 53.19 19.77 46.45
N ALA A 134 52.99 20.95 47.01
CA ALA A 134 51.76 21.72 46.82
C ALA A 134 51.59 22.13 45.35
N ALA A 135 52.66 22.60 44.71
CA ALA A 135 52.66 22.92 43.28
C ALA A 135 52.38 21.69 42.42
N ALA A 136 53.06 20.56 42.67
CA ALA A 136 52.85 19.30 41.95
C ALA A 136 51.44 18.72 42.17
N LYS A 137 50.86 18.88 43.38
CA LYS A 137 49.48 18.49 43.66
C LYS A 137 48.48 19.36 42.89
N ALA A 138 48.74 20.65 42.77
CA ALA A 138 47.89 21.56 42.01
C ALA A 138 47.88 21.20 40.51
N THR A 139 49.05 20.94 39.92
CA THR A 139 49.15 20.53 38.51
C THR A 139 48.49 19.17 38.28
N LEU A 140 48.72 18.19 39.17
CA LEU A 140 48.06 16.88 39.10
C LEU A 140 46.54 17.01 39.19
N LYS A 141 46.03 17.89 40.06
CA LYS A 141 44.58 18.12 40.19
C LYS A 141 43.99 18.72 38.91
N ALA A 142 44.66 19.70 38.31
CA ALA A 142 44.25 20.30 37.04
C ALA A 142 44.20 19.27 35.90
N LEU A 143 45.27 18.48 35.75
CA LEU A 143 45.32 17.41 34.74
C LEU A 143 44.25 16.34 34.98
N LYS A 144 43.98 15.96 36.23
CA LYS A 144 42.89 15.02 36.55
C LYS A 144 41.52 15.56 36.16
N THR A 145 41.25 16.84 36.39
CA THR A 145 39.99 17.46 35.99
C THR A 145 39.86 17.54 34.47
N GLU A 146 40.97 17.82 33.77
CA GLU A 146 41.00 17.86 32.30
C GLU A 146 40.74 16.47 31.70
N VAL A 147 41.45 15.44 32.18
CA VAL A 147 41.26 14.05 31.74
C VAL A 147 39.83 13.57 32.04
N ALA A 148 39.28 13.89 33.22
CA ALA A 148 37.90 13.55 33.53
C ALA A 148 36.91 14.21 32.56
N GLY A 149 37.16 15.45 32.16
CA GLY A 149 36.38 16.15 31.12
C GLY A 149 36.48 15.45 29.76
N MET A 150 37.70 15.13 29.31
CA MET A 150 37.93 14.41 28.06
C MET A 150 37.24 13.05 28.02
N VAL A 151 37.27 12.30 29.13
CA VAL A 151 36.59 11.00 29.24
C VAL A 151 35.07 11.16 29.12
N SER A 152 34.49 12.14 29.81
CA SER A 152 33.06 12.44 29.70
C SER A 152 32.66 12.83 28.28
N ASP A 153 33.48 13.63 27.60
CA ASP A 153 33.23 14.03 26.21
C ASP A 153 33.34 12.85 25.24
N LEU A 154 34.31 11.97 25.45
CA LEU A 154 34.48 10.75 24.66
C LEU A 154 33.30 9.79 24.84
N GLU A 155 32.81 9.62 26.07
CA GLU A 155 31.61 8.83 26.33
C GLU A 155 30.37 9.40 25.65
N ALA A 156 30.17 10.73 25.74
CA ALA A 156 29.04 11.39 25.10
C ALA A 156 29.08 11.21 23.57
N ARG A 157 30.25 11.42 22.96
CA ARG A 157 30.47 11.19 21.52
C ARG A 157 30.31 9.73 21.14
N GLY A 158 30.76 8.80 21.98
CA GLY A 158 30.60 7.36 21.79
C GLY A 158 29.13 6.95 21.76
N ARG A 159 28.31 7.45 22.69
CA ARG A 159 26.86 7.19 22.72
C ARG A 159 26.14 7.77 21.50
N ASP A 160 26.46 9.00 21.11
CA ASP A 160 25.89 9.63 19.90
C ASP A 160 26.28 8.87 18.62
N LEU A 161 27.55 8.48 18.49
CA LEU A 161 28.03 7.69 17.36
C LEU A 161 27.33 6.33 17.28
N ALA A 162 27.16 5.63 18.41
CA ALA A 162 26.43 4.37 18.46
C ALA A 162 24.97 4.53 18.00
N GLY A 163 24.29 5.59 18.47
CA GLY A 163 22.92 5.90 18.04
C GLY A 163 22.82 6.20 16.53
N ARG A 164 23.76 6.98 15.99
CA ARG A 164 23.82 7.27 14.54
C ARG A 164 24.09 6.02 13.72
N TYR A 165 24.99 5.15 14.19
CA TYR A 165 25.33 3.89 13.53
C TYR A 165 24.11 2.96 13.44
N GLU A 166 23.38 2.78 14.55
CA GLU A 166 22.15 1.96 14.55
C GLU A 166 21.09 2.51 13.62
N LYS A 167 20.93 3.85 13.56
CA LYS A 167 20.00 4.48 12.61
C LYS A 167 20.40 4.20 11.16
N VAL A 168 21.67 4.40 10.80
CA VAL A 168 22.18 4.12 9.44
C VAL A 168 22.02 2.65 9.09
N ARG A 169 22.27 1.74 10.03
CA ARG A 169 22.05 0.30 9.86
C ARG A 169 20.58 -0.02 9.57
N ALA A 170 19.65 0.55 10.34
CA ALA A 170 18.21 0.36 10.12
C ALA A 170 17.74 0.93 8.77
N GLU A 171 18.20 2.12 8.39
CA GLU A 171 17.91 2.74 7.10
C GLU A 171 18.49 1.94 5.93
N THR A 172 19.68 1.36 6.09
CA THR A 172 20.31 0.50 5.08
C THR A 172 19.48 -0.76 4.85
N ALA A 173 19.04 -1.43 5.91
CA ALA A 173 18.15 -2.60 5.83
C ALA A 173 16.78 -2.27 5.18
N LEU A 174 16.28 -1.04 5.37
CA LEU A 174 15.10 -0.55 4.67
C LEU A 174 15.38 -0.34 3.18
N LEU A 175 16.51 0.28 2.85
CA LEU A 175 16.93 0.59 1.49
C LEU A 175 17.15 -0.68 0.65
N GLU A 176 17.63 -1.77 1.26
CA GLU A 176 17.72 -3.09 0.60
C GLU A 176 16.35 -3.66 0.21
N LYS A 177 15.32 -3.44 1.04
CA LYS A 177 13.96 -3.99 0.82
C LYS A 177 13.12 -3.17 -0.15
N LEU A 178 13.39 -1.87 -0.27
CA LEU A 178 12.58 -0.93 -1.06
C LEU A 178 12.54 -1.27 -2.57
N PRO A 179 13.65 -1.57 -3.26
CA PRO A 179 13.65 -1.90 -4.68
C PRO A 179 12.71 -3.06 -5.03
N GLY A 180 12.71 -4.13 -4.21
CA GLY A 180 11.80 -5.28 -4.41
C GLY A 180 10.33 -4.90 -4.26
N LYS A 181 10.00 -4.05 -3.27
CA LYS A 181 8.62 -3.53 -3.09
C LYS A 181 8.18 -2.66 -4.27
N ILE A 182 9.05 -1.78 -4.77
CA ILE A 182 8.75 -0.92 -5.91
C ILE A 182 8.51 -1.77 -7.17
N ALA A 183 9.37 -2.76 -7.43
CA ALA A 183 9.19 -3.67 -8.57
C ALA A 183 7.86 -4.45 -8.49
N ALA A 184 7.48 -4.92 -7.29
CA ALA A 184 6.20 -5.60 -7.07
C ALA A 184 5.00 -4.67 -7.29
N LEU A 185 5.08 -3.41 -6.84
CA LEU A 185 4.03 -2.41 -7.06
C LEU A 185 3.92 -2.03 -8.55
N GLU A 186 5.03 -1.85 -9.25
CA GLU A 186 5.03 -1.60 -10.69
C GLU A 186 4.40 -2.76 -11.45
N LYS A 187 4.75 -4.01 -11.10
CA LYS A 187 4.12 -5.20 -11.69
C LYS A 187 2.60 -5.17 -11.50
N ARG A 188 2.13 -4.92 -10.27
CA ARG A 188 0.68 -4.78 -9.99
C ARG A 188 0.04 -3.65 -10.77
N VAL A 189 0.71 -2.51 -10.92
CA VAL A 189 0.20 -1.40 -11.73
C VAL A 189 0.11 -1.80 -13.20
N THR A 190 1.09 -2.54 -13.74
CA THR A 190 1.01 -3.05 -15.12
C THR A 190 -0.08 -4.10 -15.28
N GLU A 191 -0.27 -5.00 -14.31
CA GLU A 191 -1.36 -5.99 -14.30
C GLU A 191 -2.72 -5.30 -14.25
N LEU A 192 -2.89 -4.28 -13.40
CA LEU A 192 -4.13 -3.49 -13.34
C LEU A 192 -4.39 -2.72 -14.64
N LYS A 193 -3.35 -2.12 -15.23
CA LYS A 193 -3.46 -1.45 -16.53
C LYS A 193 -3.80 -2.43 -17.65
N ALA A 194 -3.22 -3.62 -17.64
CA ALA A 194 -3.53 -4.68 -18.60
C ALA A 194 -4.94 -5.23 -18.40
N ALA A 195 -5.40 -5.41 -17.16
CA ALA A 195 -6.78 -5.79 -16.86
C ALA A 195 -7.78 -4.68 -17.22
N GLN A 196 -7.36 -3.42 -17.19
CA GLN A 196 -8.15 -2.27 -17.64
C GLN A 196 -8.13 -2.11 -19.17
N GLN A 197 -7.11 -2.64 -19.86
CA GLN A 197 -7.06 -2.72 -21.31
C GLN A 197 -7.95 -3.87 -21.79
N LEU A 198 -8.86 -3.54 -22.69
CA LEU A 198 -10.00 -4.39 -23.02
C LEU A 198 -9.75 -5.26 -24.26
N PRO A 199 -10.37 -6.44 -24.39
CA PRO A 199 -10.61 -7.07 -25.68
C PRO A 199 -11.32 -6.10 -26.65
N PRO A 200 -11.01 -6.17 -27.94
CA PRO A 200 -11.42 -5.18 -28.96
C PRO A 200 -12.94 -5.05 -29.19
N ASP A 201 -13.75 -5.90 -28.56
CA ASP A 201 -15.17 -6.08 -28.86
C ASP A 201 -16.13 -5.55 -27.76
N ALA A 202 -15.60 -4.99 -26.67
CA ALA A 202 -16.43 -4.54 -25.55
C ALA A 202 -16.78 -3.04 -25.61
N LYS A 203 -18.03 -2.74 -25.23
CA LYS A 203 -18.68 -1.44 -25.44
C LYS A 203 -17.90 -0.31 -24.76
N PRO A 204 -17.62 0.82 -25.44
CA PRO A 204 -16.86 1.93 -24.88
C PRO A 204 -17.51 2.56 -23.64
N GLU A 205 -18.83 2.39 -23.48
CA GLU A 205 -19.64 2.84 -22.34
C GLU A 205 -19.26 2.16 -21.00
N MET A 206 -18.64 0.98 -21.06
CA MET A 206 -18.24 0.22 -19.87
C MET A 206 -16.83 0.56 -19.36
N HIS A 207 -16.09 1.41 -20.09
CA HIS A 207 -14.69 1.77 -19.81
C HIS A 207 -14.49 3.22 -19.44
N LEU A 208 -15.57 3.90 -19.09
CA LEU A 208 -15.48 5.27 -18.63
C LEU A 208 -14.89 5.33 -17.22
N PRO A 209 -14.07 6.33 -16.91
CA PRO A 209 -13.69 6.65 -15.54
C PRO A 209 -14.94 6.83 -14.68
N LEU A 210 -14.83 6.52 -13.38
CA LEU A 210 -15.96 6.55 -12.44
C LEU A 210 -16.82 7.82 -12.57
N GLY A 211 -16.20 9.00 -12.65
CA GLY A 211 -16.91 10.27 -12.80
C GLY A 211 -17.77 10.34 -14.08
N LYS A 212 -17.27 9.82 -15.20
CA LYS A 212 -18.03 9.78 -16.46
C LYS A 212 -19.10 8.69 -16.45
N THR A 213 -18.88 7.56 -15.76
CA THR A 213 -19.95 6.55 -15.58
C THR A 213 -21.10 7.09 -14.75
N LEU A 214 -20.82 7.85 -13.69
CA LEU A 214 -21.87 8.50 -12.88
C LEU A 214 -22.68 9.49 -13.72
N ALA A 215 -22.00 10.30 -14.54
CA ALA A 215 -22.68 11.23 -15.46
C ALA A 215 -23.58 10.50 -16.46
N LEU A 216 -23.11 9.39 -17.06
CA LEU A 216 -23.90 8.57 -17.98
C LEU A 216 -25.10 7.91 -17.28
N VAL A 217 -24.91 7.40 -16.06
CA VAL A 217 -26.01 6.84 -15.25
C VAL A 217 -27.06 7.89 -14.95
N ASP A 218 -26.65 9.12 -14.62
CA ASP A 218 -27.58 10.22 -14.37
C ASP A 218 -28.32 10.66 -15.64
N GLU A 219 -27.65 10.65 -16.79
CA GLU A 219 -28.30 10.89 -18.10
C GLU A 219 -29.35 9.82 -18.39
N LYS A 220 -29.00 8.53 -18.26
CA LYS A 220 -29.95 7.43 -18.46
C LYS A 220 -31.11 7.44 -17.47
N ARG A 221 -30.88 7.85 -16.22
CA ARG A 221 -31.96 8.07 -15.24
C ARG A 221 -32.91 9.18 -15.67
N ARG A 222 -32.41 10.28 -16.24
CA ARG A 222 -33.25 11.36 -16.78
C ARG A 222 -34.04 10.91 -18.01
N GLU A 223 -33.43 10.14 -18.90
CA GLU A 223 -34.11 9.53 -20.06
C GLU A 223 -35.25 8.61 -19.60
N LEU A 224 -34.99 7.71 -18.66
CA LEU A 224 -36.01 6.82 -18.09
C LEU A 224 -37.16 7.60 -17.46
N ALA A 225 -36.87 8.61 -16.62
CA ALA A 225 -37.91 9.45 -16.03
C ALA A 225 -38.72 10.22 -17.09
N GLY A 226 -38.11 10.58 -18.23
CA GLY A 226 -38.81 11.17 -19.37
C GLY A 226 -39.74 10.19 -20.06
N LEU A 227 -39.27 8.96 -20.30
CA LEU A 227 -40.06 7.88 -20.90
C LEU A 227 -41.22 7.46 -19.99
N ASP A 228 -41.02 7.38 -18.68
CA ASP A 228 -42.08 7.06 -17.72
C ASP A 228 -43.20 8.10 -17.76
N ARG A 229 -42.87 9.39 -17.82
CA ARG A 229 -43.89 10.46 -18.00
C ARG A 229 -44.64 10.34 -19.32
N GLN A 230 -43.95 9.96 -20.40
CA GLN A 230 -44.59 9.73 -21.70
C GLN A 230 -45.53 8.51 -21.64
N LEU A 231 -45.12 7.44 -20.97
CA LEU A 231 -45.95 6.26 -20.74
C LEU A 231 -47.18 6.59 -19.88
N GLU A 232 -47.04 7.43 -18.84
CA GLU A 232 -48.17 7.90 -18.05
C GLU A 232 -49.15 8.74 -18.89
N LEU A 233 -48.64 9.67 -19.71
CA LEU A 233 -49.47 10.48 -20.58
C LEU A 233 -50.22 9.63 -21.62
N LEU A 234 -49.51 8.71 -22.28
CA LEU A 234 -50.12 7.78 -23.24
C LEU A 234 -51.11 6.86 -22.54
N GLY A 235 -50.75 6.34 -21.36
CA GLY A 235 -51.61 5.52 -20.50
C GLY A 235 -52.91 6.24 -20.12
N ALA A 236 -52.88 7.56 -19.91
CA ALA A 236 -54.07 8.37 -19.66
C ALA A 236 -54.90 8.64 -20.94
N GLN A 237 -54.27 8.68 -22.12
CA GLN A 237 -54.94 8.90 -23.40
C GLN A 237 -55.62 7.65 -23.95
N VAL A 238 -55.02 6.46 -23.76
CA VAL A 238 -55.58 5.17 -24.20
C VAL A 238 -57.03 4.95 -23.75
N PRO A 239 -57.42 5.09 -22.47
CA PRO A 239 -58.80 4.88 -22.05
C PRO A 239 -59.76 5.93 -22.61
N ARG A 240 -59.31 7.18 -22.79
CA ARG A 240 -60.14 8.23 -23.41
C ARG A 240 -60.43 7.90 -24.87
N LYS A 241 -59.39 7.56 -25.64
CA LYS A 241 -59.52 7.14 -27.04
C LYS A 241 -60.33 5.85 -27.17
N ARG A 242 -60.21 4.91 -26.23
CA ARG A 242 -61.04 3.71 -26.19
C ARG A 242 -62.53 4.04 -25.99
N LYS A 243 -62.86 4.94 -25.06
CA LYS A 243 -64.25 5.42 -24.86
C LYS A 243 -64.79 6.17 -26.08
N GLU A 244 -63.97 7.00 -26.73
CA GLU A 244 -64.34 7.66 -27.99
C GLU A 244 -64.62 6.64 -29.10
N MET A 245 -63.77 5.62 -29.25
CA MET A 245 -63.97 4.52 -30.20
C MET A 245 -65.23 3.71 -29.91
N GLU A 246 -65.53 3.41 -28.64
CA GLU A 246 -66.76 2.72 -28.24
C GLU A 246 -68.01 3.57 -28.55
N ARG A 247 -67.96 4.88 -28.29
CA ARG A 247 -69.03 5.82 -28.66
C ARG A 247 -69.25 5.87 -30.17
N LEU A 248 -68.19 6.03 -30.95
CA LEU A 248 -68.29 6.06 -32.42
C LEU A 248 -68.81 4.73 -32.97
N ARG A 249 -68.39 3.59 -32.40
CA ARG A 249 -68.97 2.27 -32.75
C ARG A 249 -70.46 2.19 -32.47
N ALA A 250 -70.92 2.72 -31.34
CA ALA A 250 -72.34 2.77 -31.02
C ALA A 250 -73.12 3.69 -31.98
N GLU A 251 -72.55 4.84 -32.36
CA GLU A 251 -73.13 5.75 -33.35
C GLU A 251 -73.20 5.10 -34.75
N VAL A 252 -72.15 4.41 -35.18
CA VAL A 252 -72.15 3.65 -36.45
C VAL A 252 -73.20 2.54 -36.43
N ALA A 253 -73.29 1.75 -35.36
CA ALA A 253 -74.32 0.71 -35.22
C ALA A 253 -75.74 1.29 -35.28
N ALA A 254 -75.97 2.46 -34.68
CA ALA A 254 -77.26 3.15 -34.77
C ALA A 254 -77.57 3.63 -36.20
N LEU A 255 -76.57 4.15 -36.93
CA LEU A 255 -76.71 4.55 -38.32
C LEU A 255 -76.94 3.36 -39.26
N GLU A 256 -76.25 2.24 -39.02
CA GLU A 256 -76.48 0.98 -39.72
C GLU A 256 -77.90 0.47 -39.49
N ASN A 257 -78.41 0.50 -38.26
CA ASN A 257 -79.80 0.16 -37.95
C ASN A 257 -80.79 1.12 -38.64
N ARG A 258 -80.52 2.43 -38.66
CA ARG A 258 -81.36 3.39 -39.40
C ARG A 258 -81.36 3.12 -40.90
N LYS A 259 -80.20 2.77 -41.48
CA LYS A 259 -80.06 2.36 -42.89
C LYS A 259 -80.79 1.04 -43.16
N ALA A 260 -80.70 0.06 -42.26
CA ALA A 260 -81.44 -1.19 -42.37
C ALA A 260 -82.95 -0.95 -42.34
N ASN A 261 -83.44 -0.11 -41.42
CA ASN A 261 -84.84 0.27 -41.32
C ASN A 261 -85.32 1.05 -42.55
N SER A 262 -84.53 2.00 -43.06
CA SER A 262 -84.91 2.77 -44.26
C SER A 262 -84.89 1.93 -45.53
N THR A 263 -83.92 1.01 -45.66
CA THR A 263 -83.88 0.06 -46.79
C THR A 263 -85.00 -0.97 -46.69
N ALA A 264 -85.35 -1.43 -45.50
CA ALA A 264 -86.53 -2.28 -45.27
C ALA A 264 -87.83 -1.52 -45.62
N ALA A 265 -88.00 -0.29 -45.13
CA ALA A 265 -89.14 0.55 -45.47
C ALA A 265 -89.24 0.82 -46.98
N ALA A 266 -88.11 1.07 -47.66
CA ALA A 266 -88.06 1.24 -49.10
C ALA A 266 -88.41 -0.05 -49.85
N ARG A 267 -87.92 -1.22 -49.39
CA ARG A 267 -88.28 -2.53 -49.95
C ARG A 267 -89.76 -2.84 -49.74
N GLU A 268 -90.31 -2.54 -48.56
CA GLU A 268 -91.74 -2.70 -48.31
C GLU A 268 -92.58 -1.74 -49.15
N ALA A 269 -92.17 -0.48 -49.32
CA ALA A 269 -92.83 0.47 -50.21
C ALA A 269 -92.79 -0.01 -51.67
N LYS A 270 -91.65 -0.55 -52.13
CA LYS A 270 -91.53 -1.18 -53.44
C LYS A 270 -92.47 -2.39 -53.57
N ARG A 271 -92.50 -3.27 -52.56
CA ARG A 271 -93.41 -4.42 -52.54
C ARG A 271 -94.88 -3.99 -52.51
N ARG A 272 -95.24 -2.93 -51.76
CA ARG A 272 -96.60 -2.36 -51.76
C ARG A 272 -96.94 -1.79 -53.14
N ARG A 273 -96.00 -1.14 -53.83
CA ARG A 273 -96.18 -0.64 -55.20
C ARG A 273 -96.32 -1.77 -56.22
N GLU A 274 -95.48 -2.80 -56.14
CA GLU A 274 -95.55 -3.99 -57.00
C GLU A 274 -96.86 -4.76 -56.77
N ASN A 275 -97.30 -4.92 -55.52
CA ASN A 275 -98.58 -5.55 -55.21
C ASN A 275 -99.79 -4.67 -55.62
N ALA A 276 -99.65 -3.34 -55.56
CA ALA A 276 -100.69 -2.42 -56.02
C ALA A 276 -100.79 -2.33 -57.55
N GLN A 277 -99.67 -2.49 -58.27
CA GLN A 277 -99.67 -2.54 -59.74
C GLN A 277 -100.03 -3.94 -60.28
N GLY A 278 -99.59 -5.02 -59.61
CA GLY A 278 -99.92 -6.39 -59.99
C GLY A 278 -101.39 -6.78 -59.78
N GLY A 279 -102.11 -6.10 -58.86
CA GLY A 279 -103.54 -6.34 -58.68
C GLY A 279 -104.41 -5.83 -59.85
N VAL A 280 -103.99 -4.77 -60.54
CA VAL A 280 -104.76 -4.18 -61.65
C VAL A 280 -104.55 -4.96 -62.95
N GLU A 281 -103.35 -5.48 -63.19
CA GLU A 281 -103.07 -6.33 -64.36
C GLU A 281 -103.70 -7.72 -64.22
N ASP A 282 -103.69 -8.34 -63.03
CA ASP A 282 -104.35 -9.63 -62.81
C ASP A 282 -105.88 -9.55 -62.87
N GLU A 283 -106.51 -8.46 -62.38
CA GLU A 283 -107.96 -8.24 -62.57
C GLU A 283 -108.34 -8.01 -64.04
N LEU A 284 -107.51 -7.30 -64.79
CA LEU A 284 -107.70 -7.08 -66.22
C LEU A 284 -107.50 -8.36 -67.03
N GLU A 285 -106.49 -9.18 -66.71
CA GLU A 285 -106.29 -10.48 -67.34
C GLU A 285 -107.37 -11.50 -66.95
N ALA A 286 -107.85 -11.49 -65.71
CA ALA A 286 -108.96 -12.33 -65.27
C ALA A 286 -110.26 -11.96 -66.01
N ARG A 287 -110.55 -10.66 -66.16
CA ARG A 287 -111.65 -10.18 -67.02
C ARG A 287 -111.44 -10.56 -68.48
N GLY A 288 -110.23 -10.41 -69.02
CA GLY A 288 -109.92 -10.81 -70.39
C GLY A 288 -110.11 -12.31 -70.65
N ARG A 289 -109.69 -13.16 -69.71
CA ARG A 289 -109.93 -14.62 -69.76
C ARG A 289 -111.42 -14.95 -69.67
N TRP A 290 -112.16 -14.28 -68.78
CA TRP A 290 -113.61 -14.46 -68.67
C TRP A 290 -114.34 -14.01 -69.94
N TYR A 291 -113.99 -12.86 -70.51
CA TYR A 291 -114.57 -12.39 -71.78
C TYR A 291 -114.27 -13.35 -72.93
N ARG A 292 -113.04 -13.85 -73.08
CA ARG A 292 -112.73 -14.87 -74.10
C ARG A 292 -113.46 -16.19 -73.88
N ALA A 293 -113.60 -16.63 -72.63
CA ALA A 293 -114.38 -17.84 -72.31
C ALA A 293 -115.87 -17.64 -72.61
N SER A 294 -116.43 -16.47 -72.28
CA SER A 294 -117.81 -16.12 -72.63
C SER A 294 -118.02 -16.01 -74.13
N GLU A 295 -117.03 -15.48 -74.88
CA GLU A 295 -117.05 -15.41 -76.34
C GLU A 295 -117.00 -16.81 -76.96
N MET A 296 -116.14 -17.70 -76.46
CA MET A 296 -116.07 -19.11 -76.89
C MET A 296 -117.39 -19.86 -76.66
N VAL A 297 -118.02 -19.68 -75.50
CA VAL A 297 -119.32 -20.31 -75.20
C VAL A 297 -120.43 -19.72 -76.07
N LEU A 298 -120.45 -18.40 -76.29
CA LEU A 298 -121.40 -17.76 -77.19
C LEU A 298 -121.21 -18.21 -78.65
N ARG A 299 -119.95 -18.38 -79.11
CA ARG A 299 -119.65 -18.94 -80.44
C ARG A 299 -120.11 -20.40 -80.56
N GLN A 300 -120.00 -21.21 -79.51
CA GLN A 300 -120.48 -22.61 -79.50
C GLN A 300 -122.01 -22.74 -79.48
N VAL A 301 -122.74 -21.81 -78.86
CA VAL A 301 -124.21 -21.87 -78.75
C VAL A 301 -124.90 -21.30 -79.99
N LEU A 302 -124.21 -20.48 -80.80
CA LEU A 302 -124.79 -19.82 -81.98
C LEU A 302 -124.44 -20.48 -83.33
N ASP A 303 -123.68 -21.58 -83.34
CA ASP A 303 -123.38 -22.39 -84.56
C ASP A 303 -122.98 -21.55 -85.79
N LEU A 304 -122.18 -20.50 -85.57
CA LEU A 304 -121.65 -19.66 -86.64
C LEU A 304 -120.33 -20.27 -87.14
N GLN A 305 -120.39 -20.92 -88.31
CA GLN A 305 -119.19 -21.24 -89.09
C GLN A 305 -118.52 -19.94 -89.55
N GLY A 306 -117.25 -19.75 -89.16
CA GLY A 306 -116.41 -18.60 -89.51
C GLY A 306 -115.24 -18.42 -88.54
#